data_AF-A0A351DU29-F1
#
_entry.id   AF-A0A351DU29-F1
#
_cell.length_a   1.000
_cell.length_b   1.000
_cell.length_c   1.000
_cell.angle_alpha   90.00
_cell.angle_beta   90.00
_cell.angle_gamma   90.00
#
_symmetry.space_group_name_H-M   'P 1'
#
loop_
_entity.id
_entity.type
_entity.pdbx_description
1 polymer ?
#
loop_
_entity_poly.entity_id
_entity_poly.type
_entity_poly.pdbx_seq_one_letter_code
_entity_poly.pdbx_strand_id
1 'polypeptide(L)'
;MQQYNRIKAKHPDTVLLFRVGDFYETFGSDAVDAANVLGIVLTKRGNGSASEVELAGFPHHSLDTYLPKLVKAGLKVAVCDQLEDPKQAKG
;
A
#
# COMPACT_ATOMS: atom_id res chain seq x y z
N MET A 1 3.66 4.13 -9.45
CA MET A 1 4.95 3.74 -8.81
C MET A 1 5.90 4.91 -8.53
N GLN A 2 6.10 5.90 -9.42
CA GLN A 2 7.05 7.00 -9.15
C GLN A 2 6.74 7.81 -7.87
N GLN A 3 5.48 8.20 -7.66
CA GLN A 3 5.07 8.93 -6.45
C GLN A 3 5.21 8.07 -5.18
N TYR A 4 4.77 6.81 -5.25
CA TYR A 4 4.96 5.83 -4.18
C TYR A 4 6.44 5.72 -3.77
N ASN A 5 7.33 5.47 -4.74
CA ASN A 5 8.76 5.33 -4.50
C ASN A 5 9.37 6.61 -3.90
N ARG A 6 8.92 7.79 -4.34
CA ARG A 6 9.38 9.08 -3.79
C ARG A 6 9.00 9.25 -2.32
N ILE A 7 7.81 8.81 -1.93
CA ILE A 7 7.33 8.89 -0.54
C ILE A 7 8.02 7.81 0.31
N LYS A 8 8.10 6.58 -0.20
CA LYS A 8 8.81 5.47 0.46
C LYS A 8 10.28 5.79 0.70
N ALA A 9 10.95 6.51 -0.20
CA ALA A 9 12.33 6.96 0.00
C ALA A 9 12.49 7.91 1.21
N LYS A 10 11.44 8.64 1.60
CA LYS A 10 11.43 9.48 2.81
C LYS A 10 11.16 8.68 4.09
N HIS A 11 10.53 7.52 3.95
CA HIS A 11 10.13 6.63 5.05
C HIS A 11 10.50 5.17 4.75
N PRO A 12 11.80 4.85 4.62
CA PRO A 12 12.24 3.52 4.17
C PRO A 12 11.81 2.41 5.12
N ASP A 13 11.83 2.66 6.43
CA ASP A 13 11.54 1.67 7.47
C ASP A 13 10.05 1.50 7.80
N THR A 14 9.16 2.03 6.96
CA THR A 14 7.70 2.00 7.21
C THR A 14 6.95 1.29 6.10
N VAL A 15 5.94 0.50 6.45
CA VAL A 15 4.93 0.03 5.50
C VAL A 15 4.13 1.23 5.01
N LEU A 16 4.24 1.55 3.72
CA LEU A 16 3.53 2.67 3.12
C LEU A 16 2.17 2.21 2.59
N LEU A 17 1.09 2.58 3.27
CA LEU A 17 -0.28 2.43 2.80
C LEU A 17 -0.62 3.61 1.91
N PHE A 18 -0.62 3.40 0.60
CA PHE A 18 -0.89 4.43 -0.39
C PHE A 18 -2.31 4.29 -0.90
N ARG A 19 -3.14 5.32 -0.70
CA ARG A 19 -4.54 5.29 -1.15
C ARG A 19 -4.63 5.45 -2.66
N VAL A 20 -5.29 4.49 -3.31
CA VAL A 20 -5.64 4.53 -4.73
C VAL A 20 -7.14 4.26 -4.83
N GLY A 21 -7.92 5.32 -5.06
CA GLY A 21 -9.38 5.24 -5.05
C GLY A 21 -9.92 4.73 -3.70
N ASP A 22 -10.65 3.62 -3.74
CA ASP A 22 -11.29 3.00 -2.59
C ASP A 22 -10.41 1.98 -1.84
N PHE A 23 -9.13 1.85 -2.19
CA PHE A 23 -8.20 0.90 -1.59
C PHE A 23 -6.96 1.58 -1.03
N TYR A 24 -6.44 1.02 0.07
CA TYR A 24 -5.04 1.22 0.46
C TYR A 24 -4.21 0.10 -0.16
N GLU A 25 -3.21 0.47 -0.95
CA GLU A 25 -2.27 -0.43 -1.59
C GLU A 25 -0.86 -0.25 -1.02
N THR A 26 -0.15 -1.36 -0.87
CA THR A 26 1.28 -1.41 -0.54
C THR A 26 1.99 -2.32 -1.53
N PHE A 27 3.30 -2.11 -1.72
CA PHE A 27 4.07 -2.74 -2.79
C PHE A 27 5.41 -3.32 -2.33
N GLY A 28 5.90 -4.34 -3.03
CA GLY A 28 7.20 -4.97 -2.79
C GLY A 28 7.26 -5.70 -1.44
N SER A 29 8.35 -5.52 -0.70
CA SER A 29 8.52 -6.13 0.63
C SER A 29 7.39 -5.75 1.60
N ASP A 30 6.97 -4.48 1.56
CA ASP A 30 5.88 -3.99 2.42
C ASP A 30 4.56 -4.72 2.12
N ALA A 31 4.33 -5.13 0.86
CA ALA A 31 3.17 -5.93 0.49
C ALA A 31 3.24 -7.34 1.06
N VAL A 32 4.41 -7.96 1.02
CA VAL A 32 4.61 -9.31 1.58
C VAL A 32 4.36 -9.31 3.08
N ASP A 33 4.94 -8.34 3.80
CA ASP A 33 4.77 -8.21 5.25
C ASP A 33 3.32 -7.92 5.62
N ALA A 34 2.68 -6.97 4.93
CA ALA A 34 1.28 -6.64 5.19
C ALA A 34 0.35 -7.81 4.87
N ALA A 35 0.57 -8.54 3.78
CA ALA A 35 -0.21 -9.72 3.42
C ALA A 35 -0.12 -10.80 4.51
N ASN A 36 1.09 -11.08 5.00
CA ASN A 36 1.32 -12.06 6.06
C ASN A 36 0.65 -11.65 7.38
N VAL A 37 0.82 -10.39 7.81
CA VAL A 37 0.27 -9.91 9.09
C VAL A 37 -1.26 -9.80 9.05
N LEU A 38 -1.82 -9.36 7.93
CA LEU A 38 -3.26 -9.11 7.80
C LEU A 38 -4.04 -10.32 7.32
N GLY A 39 -3.36 -11.35 6.79
CA GLY A 39 -3.99 -12.51 6.18
C GLY A 39 -4.77 -12.16 4.90
N ILE A 40 -4.28 -11.18 4.14
CA ILE A 40 -4.90 -10.74 2.88
C ILE A 40 -4.15 -11.31 1.68
N VAL A 41 -4.79 -11.28 0.51
CA VAL A 41 -4.20 -11.81 -0.71
C VAL A 41 -3.00 -10.95 -1.13
N LEU A 42 -1.84 -11.59 -1.27
CA LEU A 42 -0.70 -11.05 -1.98
C LEU A 42 -0.88 -11.30 -3.48
N THR A 43 -0.98 -10.23 -4.25
CA THR A 43 -1.05 -10.27 -5.72
C THR A 43 0.20 -9.64 -6.32
N LYS A 44 0.24 -9.54 -7.64
CA LYS A 44 1.33 -8.91 -8.39
C LYS A 44 0.76 -7.84 -9.32
N ARG A 45 1.44 -6.71 -9.38
CA ARG A 45 1.17 -5.64 -10.34
C ARG A 45 2.23 -5.67 -11.43
N GLY A 46 1.82 -6.06 -12.62
CA GLY A 46 2.64 -6.13 -13.82
C GLY A 46 1.84 -6.88 -14.89
N ASN A 47 1.70 -6.31 -16.08
CA ASN A 47 0.95 -6.92 -17.19
C ASN A 47 1.73 -8.09 -17.82
N GLY A 48 2.21 -9.05 -17.02
CA GLY A 48 3.03 -10.18 -17.48
C GLY A 48 4.45 -9.80 -17.93
N SER A 49 4.90 -8.58 -17.63
CA SER A 49 6.26 -8.11 -17.91
C SER A 49 7.25 -8.51 -16.81
N ALA A 50 8.55 -8.56 -17.12
CA ALA A 50 9.64 -8.89 -16.19
C ALA A 50 9.80 -7.96 -14.95
N SER A 51 8.95 -6.94 -14.82
CA SER A 51 8.90 -6.01 -13.68
C SER A 51 7.60 -6.20 -12.87
N GLU A 52 7.24 -7.45 -12.57
CA GLU A 52 6.18 -7.74 -11.62
C GLU A 52 6.59 -7.22 -10.24
N VAL A 53 5.70 -6.46 -9.59
CA VAL A 53 5.90 -5.98 -8.23
C VAL A 53 4.80 -6.56 -7.35
N GLU A 54 5.18 -7.12 -6.21
CA GLU A 54 4.26 -7.62 -5.20
C GLU A 54 3.32 -6.50 -4.75
N LEU A 55 2.05 -6.84 -4.58
CA LEU A 55 1.01 -5.90 -4.20
C LEU A 55 0.11 -6.56 -3.17
N ALA A 56 -0.20 -5.83 -2.11
CA ALA A 56 -1.25 -6.20 -1.18
C ALA A 56 -2.07 -4.96 -0.89
N GLY A 57 -3.38 -5.15 -0.66
CA GLY A 57 -4.26 -4.03 -0.40
C GLY A 57 -5.58 -4.45 0.21
N PHE A 58 -6.25 -3.48 0.81
CA PHE A 58 -7.55 -3.65 1.44
C PHE A 58 -8.43 -2.41 1.23
N PRO A 59 -9.75 -2.52 1.33
CA PRO A 59 -10.66 -1.38 1.16
C PRO A 59 -10.37 -0.27 2.17
N HIS A 60 -10.44 0.99 1.76
CA HIS A 60 -10.07 2.15 2.59
C HIS A 60 -10.85 2.22 3.91
N HIS A 61 -12.13 1.82 3.91
CA HIS A 61 -12.98 1.77 5.11
C HIS A 61 -12.51 0.71 6.13
N SER A 62 -11.66 -0.23 5.72
CA SER A 62 -11.09 -1.26 6.60
C SER A 62 -9.80 -0.79 7.28
N LEU A 63 -9.38 0.48 7.09
CA LEU A 63 -8.18 1.03 7.70
C LEU A 63 -8.22 0.93 9.23
N ASP A 64 -9.33 1.30 9.86
CA ASP A 64 -9.50 1.22 11.32
C ASP A 64 -9.40 -0.21 11.86
N THR A 65 -9.64 -1.20 11.01
CA THR A 65 -9.52 -2.62 11.37
C THR A 65 -8.11 -3.16 11.18
N TYR A 66 -7.43 -2.77 10.10
CA TYR A 66 -6.14 -3.35 9.72
C TYR A 66 -4.93 -2.57 10.22
N LEU A 67 -5.02 -1.25 10.32
CA LEU A 67 -3.94 -0.40 10.82
C LEU A 67 -3.48 -0.81 12.23
N PRO A 68 -4.37 -1.07 13.22
CA PRO A 68 -3.95 -1.53 14.53
C PRO A 68 -3.24 -2.88 14.51
N LYS A 69 -3.58 -3.77 13.58
CA LYS A 69 -2.93 -5.09 13.45
C LYS A 69 -1.50 -4.97 12.97
N LEU A 70 -1.25 -4.12 11.97
CA LEU A 70 0.11 -3.83 11.47
C LEU A 70 0.98 -3.24 12.59
N VAL A 71 0.46 -2.24 13.31
CA VAL A 71 1.18 -1.59 14.41
C VAL A 71 1.47 -2.57 15.54
N LYS A 72 0.50 -3.41 15.93
CA LYS A 72 0.70 -4.45 16.96
C LYS A 72 1.71 -5.52 16.55
N ALA A 73 1.89 -5.77 15.26
CA ALA A 73 2.93 -6.65 14.74
C ALA A 73 4.33 -6.00 14.76
N GLY A 74 4.46 -4.77 15.24
CA GLY A 74 5.73 -4.04 15.34
C GLY A 74 6.10 -3.28 14.07
N LEU A 75 5.20 -3.22 13.07
CA LEU A 75 5.45 -2.50 11.83
C LEU A 75 5.17 -1.00 12.05
N LYS A 76 6.10 -0.15 11.60
CA LYS A 76 5.84 1.28 11.45
C LYS A 76 5.01 1.47 10.19
N VAL A 77 3.90 2.19 10.27
CA VAL A 77 2.98 2.36 9.13
C VAL A 77 2.85 3.84 8.79
N ALA A 78 3.05 4.17 7.51
CA ALA A 78 2.78 5.49 6.96
C ALA A 78 1.50 5.41 6.11
N VAL A 79 0.49 6.22 6.42
CA VAL A 79 -0.74 6.33 5.63
C VAL A 79 -0.63 7.56 4.75
N CYS A 80 -0.76 7.36 3.43
CA CYS A 80 -0.74 8.43 2.45
C CYS A 80 -2.09 8.47 1.74
N ASP A 81 -2.94 9.40 2.15
CA ASP A 81 -4.15 9.74 1.41
C ASP A 81 -3.80 10.58 0.17
N GLN A 82 -4.41 10.24 -0.96
CA GLN A 82 -4.36 11.08 -2.14
C GLN A 82 -5.26 12.31 -1.89
N LEU A 83 -4.65 13.50 -1.82
CA LEU A 83 -5.34 14.78 -1.59
C LEU A 83 -6.03 15.33 -2.87
N GLU A 84 -5.85 14.69 -4.02
CA GLU A 84 -6.41 15.18 -5.28
C GLU A 84 -7.80 14.61 -5.56
N ASP A 85 -8.72 15.52 -5.87
CA ASP A 85 -10.09 15.22 -6.29
C ASP A 85 -10.06 14.28 -7.52
N PRO A 86 -10.74 13.11 -7.48
CA PRO A 86 -10.72 12.14 -8.59
C PRO A 86 -11.23 12.72 -9.92
N LYS A 87 -11.90 13.89 -9.89
CA LYS A 87 -12.29 14.63 -11.10
C LYS A 87 -11.13 15.30 -11.84
N GLN A 88 -9.96 15.44 -11.20
CA GLN A 88 -8.77 16.03 -11.83
C GLN A 88 -7.72 15.00 -12.27
N ALA A 89 -7.88 13.73 -11.86
CA ALA A 89 -7.02 12.64 -12.31
C ALA A 89 -7.34 12.30 -13.78
N LYS A 90 -6.68 12.98 -14.71
CA LYS A 90 -6.72 12.62 -16.14
C LYS A 90 -6.04 11.27 -16.33
N GLY A 91 -6.80 10.32 -16.87
CA GLY A 91 -6.27 9.11 -17.51
C GLY A 91 -5.54 9.43 -18.81
#